data_AF-A0A534P2Q9-F1
#
_entry.id   AF-A0A534P2Q9-F1
#
_cell.length_a   1.000
_cell.length_b   1.000
_cell.length_c   1.000
_cell.angle_alpha   90.00
_cell.angle_beta   90.00
_cell.angle_gamma   90.00
#
_symmetry.space_group_name_H-M   'P 1'
#
loop_
_entity.id
_entity.type
_entity.pdbx_description
1 polymer ?
#
loop_
_entity_poly.entity_id
_entity_poly.type
_entity_poly.pdbx_seq_one_letter_code
_entity_poly.pdbx_strand_id
1 'polypeptide(L)'
;MPTPRKTQLRKPFQKARRVDPRPITGRESARDLLEHAFGAYVGRQVRTAHELMRRSIAEDCSIFLTLSGAMTPAGLHQSCLIP
;
A
#
# COMPACT_ATOMS: atom_id res chain seq x y z
N MET A 1 20.51 -27.43 15.96
CA MET A 1 19.42 -26.51 16.35
C MET A 1 18.09 -27.25 16.28
N PRO A 2 17.17 -27.11 17.26
CA PRO A 2 15.91 -27.82 17.25
C PRO A 2 14.96 -27.23 16.18
N THR A 3 14.38 -28.09 15.34
CA THR A 3 13.45 -27.71 14.28
C THR A 3 12.11 -27.26 14.89
N PRO A 4 11.58 -26.08 14.52
CA PRO A 4 10.32 -25.59 15.07
C PRO A 4 9.15 -26.51 14.69
N ARG A 5 8.27 -26.81 15.66
CA ARG A 5 7.05 -27.63 15.45
C ARG A 5 6.10 -26.91 14.49
N LYS A 6 5.51 -27.64 13.52
CA LYS A 6 4.57 -27.11 12.50
C LYS A 6 3.49 -26.17 13.06
N THR A 7 3.00 -26.43 14.26
CA THR A 7 1.97 -25.61 14.95
C THR A 7 2.46 -24.20 15.30
N GLN A 8 3.74 -24.03 15.61
CA GLN A 8 4.33 -22.71 15.89
C GLN A 8 4.46 -21.87 14.61
N LEU A 9 4.72 -22.52 13.47
CA LEU A 9 4.83 -21.86 12.17
C LEU A 9 3.48 -21.34 11.66
N ARG A 10 2.33 -21.90 12.08
CA ARG A 10 0.98 -21.49 11.62
C ARG A 10 0.43 -20.26 12.32
N LYS A 11 0.81 -20.01 13.57
CA LYS A 11 0.27 -18.91 14.40
C LYS A 11 0.45 -17.52 13.76
N PRO A 12 1.60 -17.17 13.14
CA PRO A 12 1.77 -15.86 12.50
C PRO A 12 0.85 -15.66 11.30
N PHE A 13 0.62 -16.72 10.49
CA PHE A 13 -0.21 -16.64 9.29
C PHE A 13 -1.70 -16.47 9.58
N GLN A 14 -2.17 -16.92 10.75
CA GLN A 14 -3.57 -16.73 11.17
C GLN A 14 -3.95 -15.26 11.35
N LYS A 15 -2.97 -14.39 11.64
CA LYS A 15 -3.18 -12.94 11.79
C LYS A 15 -2.94 -12.17 10.49
N ALA A 16 -2.41 -12.83 9.45
CA ALA A 16 -2.10 -12.17 8.19
C ALA A 16 -3.40 -11.85 7.43
N ARG A 17 -3.46 -10.66 6.82
CA ARG A 17 -4.57 -10.29 5.95
C ARG A 17 -4.64 -11.28 4.78
N ARG A 18 -5.81 -11.92 4.62
CA ARG A 18 -6.07 -12.84 3.50
C ARG A 18 -5.95 -12.10 2.17
N VAL A 19 -5.29 -12.71 1.20
CA VAL A 19 -5.24 -12.21 -0.17
C VAL A 19 -6.43 -12.83 -0.91
N ASP A 20 -7.51 -12.06 -1.00
CA ASP A 20 -8.78 -12.48 -1.60
C ASP A 20 -9.33 -11.33 -2.46
N PRO A 21 -8.69 -11.04 -3.60
CA PRO A 21 -9.09 -9.92 -4.44
C PRO A 21 -10.46 -10.21 -5.06
N ARG A 22 -11.38 -9.24 -4.95
CA ARG A 22 -12.66 -9.28 -5.65
C ARG A 22 -12.45 -8.92 -7.13
N PRO A 23 -13.25 -9.44 -8.07
CA PRO A 23 -13.21 -9.01 -9.46
C PRO A 23 -13.41 -7.50 -9.58
N ILE A 24 -12.63 -6.84 -10.43
CA ILE A 24 -12.79 -5.43 -10.75
C ILE A 24 -13.93 -5.31 -11.76
N THR A 25 -15.01 -4.63 -11.37
CA THR A 25 -16.22 -4.49 -12.18
C THR A 25 -16.31 -3.15 -12.91
N GLY A 26 -15.44 -2.19 -12.55
CA GLY A 26 -15.45 -0.82 -13.06
C GLY A 26 -16.43 0.09 -12.30
N ARG A 27 -17.11 -0.43 -11.26
CA ARG A 27 -18.01 0.33 -10.39
C ARG A 27 -17.33 0.79 -9.10
N GLU A 28 -16.12 0.30 -8.85
CA GLU A 28 -15.33 0.59 -7.68
C GLU A 28 -14.75 2.01 -7.74
N SER A 29 -14.70 2.71 -6.62
CA SER A 29 -13.91 3.92 -6.51
C SER A 29 -12.40 3.60 -6.54
N ALA A 30 -11.55 4.59 -6.81
CA ALA A 30 -10.10 4.43 -6.72
C ALA A 30 -9.66 3.95 -5.32
N ARG A 31 -10.34 4.40 -4.26
CA ARG A 31 -10.12 3.93 -2.89
C ARG A 31 -10.44 2.44 -2.76
N ASP A 32 -11.60 2.02 -3.25
CA ASP A 32 -12.04 0.62 -3.16
C ASP A 32 -11.07 -0.32 -3.85
N LEU A 33 -10.54 0.10 -5.01
CA LEU A 33 -9.52 -0.62 -5.73
C LEU A 33 -8.26 -0.78 -4.87
N LEU A 34 -7.69 0.32 -4.37
CA LEU A 34 -6.48 0.31 -3.53
C LEU A 34 -6.63 -0.59 -2.30
N GLU A 35 -7.81 -0.59 -1.67
CA GLU A 35 -8.05 -1.36 -0.47
C GLU A 35 -8.22 -2.87 -0.72
N HIS A 36 -8.76 -3.28 -1.87
CA HIS A 36 -9.18 -4.68 -2.12
C HIS A 36 -8.48 -5.39 -3.27
N ALA A 37 -8.12 -4.69 -4.34
CA ALA A 37 -7.51 -5.29 -5.54
C ALA A 37 -5.98 -5.42 -5.41
N PHE A 38 -5.33 -4.56 -4.63
CA PHE A 38 -3.87 -4.50 -4.51
C PHE A 38 -3.33 -5.33 -3.31
N GLY A 39 -3.61 -6.64 -3.29
CA GLY A 39 -3.32 -7.52 -2.15
C GLY A 39 -1.90 -8.11 -2.04
N ALA A 40 -1.14 -8.13 -3.14
CA ALA A 40 0.15 -8.83 -3.23
C ALA A 40 1.18 -8.07 -4.08
N TYR A 41 2.44 -8.53 -4.03
CA TYR A 41 3.58 -7.97 -4.77
C TYR A 41 3.68 -6.44 -4.65
N VAL A 42 3.96 -5.77 -5.77
CA VAL A 42 4.02 -4.30 -5.86
C VAL A 42 2.69 -3.67 -5.44
N GLY A 43 1.56 -4.31 -5.74
CA GLY A 43 0.26 -3.77 -5.35
C GLY A 43 0.13 -3.59 -3.83
N ARG A 44 0.60 -4.56 -3.04
CA ARG A 44 0.61 -4.42 -1.57
C ARG A 44 1.37 -3.16 -1.11
N GLN A 45 2.47 -2.82 -1.78
CA GLN A 45 3.25 -1.62 -1.47
C GLN A 45 2.45 -0.36 -1.81
N VAL A 46 1.79 -0.31 -2.96
CA VAL A 46 0.93 0.80 -3.37
C VAL A 46 -0.22 1.01 -2.37
N ARG A 47 -0.89 -0.06 -1.93
CA ARG A 47 -1.92 0.03 -0.88
C ARG A 47 -1.36 0.60 0.42
N THR A 48 -0.18 0.12 0.84
CA THR A 48 0.48 0.59 2.07
C THR A 48 0.83 2.08 1.98
N ALA A 49 1.35 2.53 0.83
CA ALA A 49 1.63 3.93 0.57
C ALA A 49 0.35 4.79 0.66
N HIS A 50 -0.75 4.35 0.05
CA HIS A 50 -2.05 5.04 0.17
C HIS A 50 -2.54 5.11 1.63
N GLU A 51 -2.43 4.03 2.40
CA GLU A 51 -2.82 4.01 3.81
C GLU A 51 -2.00 5.00 4.65
N LEU A 52 -0.67 5.06 4.43
CA LEU A 52 0.23 6.00 5.10
C LEU A 52 -0.03 7.45 4.72
N MET A 53 -0.22 7.74 3.43
CA MET A 53 -0.55 9.10 2.95
C MET A 53 -1.90 9.59 3.49
N ARG A 54 -2.89 8.70 3.57
CA ARG A 54 -4.18 9.04 4.20
C ARG A 54 -4.00 9.35 5.69
N ARG A 55 -3.19 8.55 6.38
CA ARG A 55 -2.92 8.72 7.80
C ARG A 55 -2.16 10.01 8.08
N SER A 56 -1.19 10.39 7.25
CA SER A 56 -0.44 11.63 7.42
C SER A 56 -1.33 12.88 7.32
N ILE A 57 -2.32 12.86 6.42
CA ILE A 57 -3.32 13.93 6.32
C ILE A 57 -4.21 13.96 7.57
N ALA A 58 -4.68 12.79 8.03
CA ALA A 58 -5.56 12.70 9.17
C ALA A 58 -4.89 13.09 10.50
N GLU A 59 -3.59 12.84 10.64
CA GLU A 59 -2.80 13.16 11.84
C GLU A 59 -2.11 14.52 11.78
N ASP A 60 -2.29 15.29 10.68
CA ASP A 60 -1.69 16.61 10.47
C ASP A 60 -0.18 16.65 10.74
N CYS A 61 0.56 15.69 10.18
CA CYS A 61 1.98 15.54 10.45
C CYS A 61 2.85 16.22 9.38
N SER A 62 4.06 16.63 9.77
CA SER A 62 5.08 17.12 8.83
C SER A 62 5.70 15.96 8.05
N ILE A 63 5.63 16.03 6.71
CA ILE A 63 6.18 15.01 5.81
C ILE A 63 7.49 15.53 5.21
N PHE A 64 8.57 14.78 5.41
CA PHE A 64 9.83 15.01 4.71
C PHE A 64 9.85 14.14 3.45
N LEU A 65 9.92 14.77 2.28
CA LEU A 65 9.92 14.11 0.97
C LEU A 65 11.25 14.34 0.26
N THR A 66 11.81 13.27 -0.30
CA THR A 66 12.92 13.34 -1.26
C THR A 66 12.44 12.85 -2.62
N LEU A 67 12.88 13.53 -3.68
CA LEU A 67 12.47 13.25 -5.04
C LEU A 67 13.70 13.21 -5.96
N SER A 68 13.76 12.22 -6.85
CA SER A 68 14.78 12.20 -7.89
C SER A 68 14.54 13.33 -8.89
N GLY A 69 15.61 13.99 -9.35
CA GLY A 69 15.52 15.02 -10.39
C GLY A 69 14.87 14.54 -11.70
N ALA A 70 14.93 13.23 -11.99
CA ALA A 70 14.27 12.64 -13.15
C ALA A 70 12.73 12.67 -13.09
N MET A 71 12.14 12.87 -11.90
CA MET A 71 10.69 12.92 -11.74
C MET A 71 10.07 14.25 -12.18
N THR A 72 10.88 15.31 -12.28
CA THR A 72 10.46 16.62 -12.81
C THR A 72 10.09 16.55 -14.30
N PRO A 73 10.98 16.10 -15.22
CA PRO A 73 10.62 15.94 -16.63
C PRO A 73 9.57 14.84 -16.86
N ALA A 74 9.45 13.87 -15.94
CA ALA A 74 8.37 12.88 -15.98
C ALA A 74 6.98 13.47 -15.64
N GLY A 75 6.89 14.77 -15.30
CA GLY A 75 5.63 15.46 -15.02
C GLY A 75 5.06 15.22 -13.62
N LEU A 76 5.69 14.38 -12.80
CA LEU A 76 5.19 14.00 -11.46
C LEU A 76 5.19 15.17 -10.46
N HIS A 77 6.10 16.13 -10.63
CA HIS A 77 6.10 17.35 -9.83
C HIS A 77 4.80 18.16 -10.02
N GLN A 78 4.35 18.30 -11.27
CA GLN A 78 3.11 19.00 -11.61
C GLN A 78 1.85 18.20 -11.30
N SER A 79 1.88 16.88 -11.50
CA SER A 79 0.65 16.07 -11.38
C SER A 79 0.24 15.79 -9.94
N CYS A 80 1.19 15.74 -8.99
CA CYS A 80 0.90 15.21 -7.65
C CYS A 80 1.60 15.93 -6.48
N LEU A 81 2.48 16.91 -6.74
CA LEU A 81 3.23 17.61 -5.67
C LEU A 81 2.91 19.10 -5.57
N ILE A 82 2.71 19.77 -6.70
CA ILE A 82 2.27 21.17 -6.74
C ILE A 82 0.73 21.16 -6.62
N PRO A 83 0.14 21.91 -5.66
CA PRO A 83 -1.31 22.05 -5.54
C PRO A 83 -1.95 22.71 -6.77
#